data_AF-A0A914RPT3-F1
#
_entry.id   AF-A0A914RPT3-F1
#
_cell.length_a   1.000
_cell.length_b   1.000
_cell.length_c   1.000
_cell.angle_alpha   90.00
_cell.angle_beta   90.00
_cell.angle_gamma   90.00
#
_symmetry.space_group_name_H-M   'P 1'
#
loop_
_entity.id
_entity.type
_entity.pdbx_description
1 polymer ?
#
loop_
_entity_poly.entity_id
_entity_poly.type
_entity_poly.pdbx_seq_one_letter_code
_entity_poly.pdbx_strand_id
1 'polypeptide(L)'
;MALLGRGIAKPDFVFIVITLVGKDLHKLRNEQYERRFSLSTAIRVGTECFKAIEELHGCGYISRDIKPGNFAVGLREYQQHRTIFLFDFGLAKRYLDKHPRDFTALVMKRAANRGNNFIYEEIPSKR
;
A
#
# COMPACT_ATOMS: atom_id res chain seq x y z
N MET A 1 -2.80 -4.79 -1.21
CA MET A 1 -1.34 -4.81 -1.13
C MET A 1 -0.94 -5.61 0.10
N ALA A 2 -0.11 -6.64 -0.07
CA ALA A 2 0.40 -7.49 0.99
C ALA A 2 1.94 -7.43 1.04
N LEU A 3 2.51 -7.61 2.23
CA LEU A 3 3.94 -7.78 2.46
C LEU A 3 4.21 -9.26 2.26
N LEU A 4 4.97 -9.59 1.22
CA LEU A 4 5.29 -10.96 0.85
C LEU A 4 6.56 -11.45 1.55
N GLY A 5 7.45 -10.54 1.95
CA GLY A 5 8.64 -10.89 2.71
C GLY A 5 9.55 -9.69 2.99
N ARG A 6 10.53 -9.91 3.87
CA ARG A 6 11.62 -8.98 4.18
C ARG A 6 12.91 -9.80 4.24
N GLY A 7 14.02 -9.23 3.80
CA GLY A 7 15.33 -9.86 3.95
C GLY A 7 16.48 -8.86 4.00
N ILE A 8 17.67 -9.40 4.26
CA ILE A 8 18.95 -8.68 4.21
C ILE A 8 19.83 -9.41 3.20
N ALA A 9 20.26 -8.72 2.14
CA ALA A 9 21.19 -9.26 1.15
C ALA A 9 22.56 -8.61 1.32
N LYS A 10 23.63 -9.41 1.46
CA LYS A 10 24.99 -8.87 1.50
C LYS A 10 25.39 -8.33 0.12
N PRO A 11 26.02 -7.15 0.02
CA PRO A 11 26.39 -6.24 1.11
C PRO A 11 25.20 -5.37 1.58
N ASP A 12 24.75 -5.55 2.83
CA ASP A 12 23.81 -4.74 3.64
C ASP A 12 22.57 -4.09 3.00
N PHE A 13 21.94 -4.70 2.00
CA PHE A 13 20.65 -4.23 1.49
C PHE A 13 19.49 -4.78 2.31
N VAL A 14 18.70 -3.90 2.91
CA VAL A 14 17.37 -4.26 3.44
C VAL A 14 16.36 -4.14 2.31
N PHE A 15 15.65 -5.23 2.02
CA PHE A 15 14.61 -5.23 1.01
C PHE A 15 13.27 -5.68 1.59
N ILE A 16 12.20 -5.16 0.98
CA ILE A 16 10.82 -5.47 1.29
C ILE A 16 10.17 -5.93 -0.01
N VAL A 17 9.62 -7.14 0.01
CA VAL A 17 8.89 -7.70 -1.13
C VAL A 17 7.41 -7.46 -0.90
N ILE A 18 6.76 -6.76 -1.81
CA ILE A 18 5.34 -6.40 -1.74
C ILE A 18 4.60 -6.89 -2.98
N THR A 19 3.27 -6.98 -2.88
CA THR A 19 2.43 -7.23 -4.06
C THR A 19 2.67 -6.15 -5.13
N LEU A 20 2.91 -6.57 -6.37
CA LEU A 20 3.00 -5.68 -7.51
C LEU A 20 1.66 -4.96 -7.75
N VAL A 21 1.74 -3.67 -8.05
CA VAL A 21 0.60 -2.82 -8.42
C VAL A 21 0.79 -2.30 -9.84
N GLY A 22 -0.28 -1.78 -10.42
CA GLY A 22 -0.26 -1.15 -11.74
C GLY A 22 0.38 0.25 -11.72
N LYS A 23 0.05 1.05 -12.73
CA LYS A 23 0.57 2.41 -12.87
C LYS A 23 0.10 3.31 -11.71
N ASP A 24 0.97 4.21 -11.29
CA ASP A 24 0.64 5.27 -10.35
C ASP A 24 -0.27 6.34 -10.98
N LEU A 25 -0.96 7.12 -10.14
CA LEU A 25 -1.90 8.15 -10.60
C LEU A 25 -1.20 9.29 -11.34
N HIS A 26 0.07 9.56 -11.04
CA HIS A 26 0.83 10.58 -11.77
C HIS A 26 1.01 10.17 -13.24
N LYS A 27 1.44 8.92 -13.48
CA LYS A 27 1.55 8.35 -14.83
C LYS A 27 0.20 8.29 -15.53
N LEU A 28 -0.83 7.74 -14.88
CA LEU A 28 -2.17 7.62 -15.47
C LEU A 28 -2.75 8.98 -15.88
N ARG A 29 -2.54 10.02 -15.07
CA ARG A 29 -2.94 11.39 -15.39
C ARG A 29 -2.16 11.92 -16.60
N ASN A 30 -0.85 11.72 -16.65
CA ASN A 30 0.00 12.23 -17.73
C ASN A 30 -0.28 11.53 -19.09
N GLU A 31 -0.82 10.32 -19.06
CA GLU A 31 -1.24 9.58 -20.26
C GLU A 31 -2.57 10.09 -20.85
N GLN A 32 -3.33 10.90 -20.12
CA GLN A 32 -4.54 11.52 -20.65
C GLN A 32 -4.19 12.63 -21.65
N TYR A 33 -5.01 12.81 -22.68
CA TYR A 33 -4.82 13.83 -23.72
C TYR A 33 -4.55 15.24 -23.13
N GLU A 34 -5.39 15.65 -22.17
CA GLU A 34 -5.26 16.96 -21.49
C GLU A 34 -4.40 16.92 -20.22
N ARG A 35 -3.73 15.79 -19.95
CA ARG A 35 -2.99 15.54 -18.70
C ARG A 35 -3.83 15.76 -17.43
N ARG A 36 -5.13 15.45 -17.52
CA ARG A 36 -6.13 15.58 -16.46
C ARG A 36 -7.13 14.43 -16.53
N PHE A 37 -7.66 14.05 -15.37
CA PHE A 37 -8.82 13.16 -15.32
C PHE A 37 -10.10 13.94 -15.59
N SER A 38 -11.08 13.30 -16.22
CA SER A 38 -12.44 13.81 -16.23
C SER A 38 -12.99 13.91 -14.81
N LEU A 39 -14.00 14.77 -14.59
CA LEU A 39 -14.62 14.94 -13.26
C LEU A 39 -15.09 13.61 -12.65
N SER A 40 -15.75 12.77 -13.45
CA SER A 40 -16.20 11.44 -13.01
C SER A 40 -15.05 10.53 -12.57
N THR A 41 -13.93 10.54 -13.30
CA THR A 41 -12.74 9.77 -12.93
C THR A 41 -12.08 10.35 -11.68
N ALA A 42 -11.95 11.67 -11.59
CA ALA A 42 -11.36 12.35 -10.44
C ALA A 42 -12.12 12.06 -9.13
N ILE A 43 -13.46 12.07 -9.16
CA ILE A 43 -14.30 11.76 -7.99
C ILE A 43 -14.08 10.30 -7.54
N ARG A 44 -14.09 9.35 -8.48
CA ARG A 44 -13.89 7.92 -8.17
C ARG A 44 -12.49 7.65 -7.63
N VAL A 45 -11.47 8.23 -8.27
CA VAL A 45 -10.07 8.15 -7.82
C VAL A 45 -9.92 8.76 -6.43
N GLY A 46 -10.43 9.97 -6.20
CA GLY A 46 -10.37 10.63 -4.90
C GLY A 46 -11.03 9.81 -3.80
N THR A 47 -12.18 9.20 -4.09
CA THR A 47 -12.89 8.31 -3.15
C THR A 47 -12.02 7.11 -2.73
N GLU A 48 -11.38 6.44 -3.68
CA GLU A 48 -10.49 5.31 -3.37
C GLU A 48 -9.21 5.76 -2.65
N CYS A 49 -8.65 6.92 -2.98
CA CYS A 49 -7.53 7.50 -2.24
C CYS A 49 -7.89 7.77 -0.78
N PHE A 50 -9.08 8.34 -0.51
CA PHE A 50 -9.55 8.58 0.85
C PHE A 50 -9.71 7.28 1.64
N LYS A 51 -10.28 6.24 1.03
CA LYS A 51 -10.36 4.92 1.67
C LYS A 51 -8.99 4.37 2.05
N ALA A 52 -8.00 4.47 1.16
CA ALA A 52 -6.64 4.02 1.45
C ALA A 52 -5.97 4.81 2.60
N ILE A 53 -6.22 6.12 2.69
CA ILE A 53 -5.74 6.98 3.78
C ILE A 53 -6.46 6.62 5.10
N GLU A 54 -7.77 6.44 5.06
CA GLU A 54 -8.57 6.03 6.21
C GLU A 54 -8.11 4.67 6.74
N GLU A 55 -7.81 3.71 5.88
CA GLU A 55 -7.24 2.41 6.27
C GLU A 55 -5.88 2.57 6.97
N LEU A 56 -5.01 3.45 6.47
CA LEU A 56 -3.72 3.76 7.10
C LEU A 56 -3.90 4.40 8.49
N HIS A 57 -4.78 5.39 8.59
CA HIS A 57 -5.10 6.05 9.86
C HIS A 57 -5.74 5.07 10.85
N GLY A 58 -6.60 4.17 10.37
CA GLY A 58 -7.17 3.06 11.13
C GLY A 58 -6.11 2.11 11.68
N CYS A 59 -4.86 2.19 11.23
CA CYS A 59 -3.71 1.45 11.75
C CYS A 59 -2.80 2.28 12.66
N GLY A 60 -3.15 3.53 12.95
CA GLY A 60 -2.40 4.40 13.86
C GLY A 60 -1.20 5.08 13.22
N TYR A 61 -1.12 5.13 11.90
CA TYR A 61 -0.06 5.80 11.15
C TYR A 61 -0.60 6.95 10.30
N ILE A 62 0.24 7.94 10.05
CA ILE A 62 0.04 9.00 9.06
C ILE A 62 1.14 8.87 8.00
N SER A 63 0.82 8.92 6.71
CA SER A 63 1.81 8.75 5.62
C SER A 63 2.80 9.91 5.54
N ARG A 64 2.32 11.15 5.75
CA ARG A 64 3.07 12.42 5.56
C ARG A 64 3.60 12.69 4.14
N ASP A 65 3.38 11.80 3.17
CA ASP A 65 3.79 11.96 1.78
C ASP A 65 2.64 11.63 0.81
N ILE A 66 1.55 12.37 0.92
CA ILE A 66 0.35 12.20 0.06
C ILE A 66 0.56 12.94 -1.26
N LYS A 67 0.80 12.17 -2.33
CA LYS A 67 0.95 12.68 -3.69
C LYS A 67 0.53 11.62 -4.73
N PRO A 68 0.14 11.99 -5.96
CA PRO A 68 -0.32 11.04 -6.97
C PRO A 68 0.67 9.90 -7.29
N GLY A 69 1.98 10.15 -7.14
CA GLY A 69 3.01 9.13 -7.36
C GLY A 69 3.02 7.99 -6.33
N ASN A 70 2.37 8.16 -5.18
CA ASN A 70 2.30 7.15 -4.11
C ASN A 70 0.96 6.39 -4.10
N PHE A 71 0.11 6.62 -5.10
CA PHE A 71 -1.14 5.90 -5.30
C PHE A 71 -1.10 5.17 -6.62
N ALA A 72 -1.40 3.88 -6.63
CA ALA A 72 -1.42 3.05 -7.84
C ALA A 72 -2.69 2.22 -7.96
N VAL A 73 -3.13 2.00 -9.20
CA VAL A 73 -4.26 1.11 -9.48
C VAL A 73 -3.85 -0.34 -9.29
N GLY A 74 -4.78 -1.20 -8.86
CA GLY A 74 -4.54 -2.62 -8.83
C GLY A 74 -4.39 -3.23 -10.22
N LEU A 75 -3.79 -4.42 -10.25
CA LEU A 75 -3.62 -5.20 -11.49
C LEU A 75 -4.95 -5.82 -11.94
N ARG A 76 -5.17 -5.88 -13.25
CA ARG A 76 -6.42 -6.36 -13.85
C ARG A 76 -6.55 -7.88 -13.74
N GLU A 77 -5.41 -8.56 -13.80
CA GLU A 77 -5.23 -10.00 -13.68
C GLU A 77 -5.79 -10.51 -12.34
N TYR A 78 -5.71 -9.70 -11.28
CA TYR A 78 -6.26 -9.99 -9.96
C TYR A 78 -7.63 -9.34 -9.71
N GLN A 79 -8.28 -8.81 -10.75
CA GLN A 79 -9.55 -8.09 -10.68
C GLN A 79 -9.52 -6.85 -9.76
N GLN A 80 -8.35 -6.23 -9.56
CA GLN A 80 -8.15 -5.09 -8.66
C GLN A 80 -8.05 -3.74 -9.38
N HIS A 81 -8.28 -3.68 -10.70
CA HIS A 81 -8.15 -2.48 -11.53
C HIS A 81 -9.07 -1.30 -11.14
N ARG A 82 -10.05 -1.51 -10.24
CA ARG A 82 -10.93 -0.47 -9.68
C ARG A 82 -10.54 -0.03 -8.27
N THR A 83 -9.49 -0.62 -7.71
CA THR A 83 -8.98 -0.33 -6.37
C THR A 83 -7.70 0.49 -6.50
N ILE A 84 -7.55 1.50 -5.64
CA ILE A 84 -6.31 2.29 -5.52
C ILE A 84 -5.58 1.88 -4.24
N PHE A 85 -4.29 1.60 -4.38
CA PHE A 85 -3.40 1.28 -3.28
C PHE A 85 -2.50 2.47 -2.97
N LEU A 86 -2.41 2.83 -1.70
CA LEU A 86 -1.38 3.72 -1.17
C LEU A 86 -0.13 2.87 -0.89
N PHE A 87 1.03 3.34 -1.36
CA PHE A 87 2.32 2.74 -1.11
C PHE A 87 3.36 3.82 -0.77
N ASP A 88 4.60 3.40 -0.55
CA ASP A 88 5.71 4.25 -0.09
C ASP A 88 5.46 4.87 1.30
N PHE A 89 5.77 4.08 2.32
CA PHE A 89 5.62 4.48 3.72
C PHE A 89 6.95 4.93 4.36
N GLY A 90 7.96 5.28 3.55
CA GLY A 90 9.28 5.67 4.05
C GLY A 90 9.26 6.89 4.97
N LEU A 91 8.26 7.77 4.80
CA LEU A 91 8.04 8.95 5.63
C LEU A 91 6.89 8.79 6.64
N ALA A 92 6.25 7.63 6.70
CA ALA A 92 5.11 7.42 7.59
C ALA A 92 5.52 7.54 9.06
N LYS A 93 4.60 8.03 9.90
CA LYS A 93 4.82 8.19 11.34
C LYS A 93 3.65 7.63 12.11
N ARG A 94 3.94 6.87 13.17
CA ARG A 94 2.92 6.43 14.13
C ARG A 94 2.41 7.64 14.92
N TYR A 95 1.10 7.80 15.03
CA TYR A 95 0.47 8.86 15.81
C TYR A 95 -0.35 8.34 17.00
N LEU A 96 -0.53 7.02 17.10
CA LEU A 96 -1.16 6.35 18.25
C LEU A 96 -0.11 5.49 18.99
N ASP A 97 0.13 5.78 20.28
CA ASP A 97 1.19 5.14 21.07
C ASP A 97 0.92 3.67 21.42
N LYS A 98 -0.36 3.28 21.55
CA LYS A 98 -0.81 1.92 21.85
C LYS A 98 -1.94 1.52 20.92
N HIS A 99 -1.62 1.20 19.67
CA HIS A 99 -2.60 0.67 18.74
C HIS A 99 -2.49 -0.87 18.68
N PRO A 100 -3.58 -1.63 18.81
CA PRO A 100 -3.55 -3.10 18.77
C PRO A 100 -3.16 -3.67 17.39
N ARG A 101 -2.87 -2.82 16.40
CA ARG A 101 -2.49 -3.18 15.04
C ARG A 101 -1.14 -2.55 14.71
N ASP A 102 -0.05 -3.25 15.00
CA ASP A 102 1.28 -2.86 14.56
C ASP A 102 1.36 -2.93 13.02
N PHE A 103 2.05 -1.99 12.38
CA PHE A 103 2.02 -1.80 10.91
C PHE A 103 2.42 -3.07 10.15
N THR A 104 3.40 -3.79 10.69
CA THR A 104 3.89 -5.08 10.18
C THR A 104 2.77 -6.13 10.12
N ALA A 105 1.82 -6.11 11.05
CA ALA A 105 0.75 -7.09 11.14
C ALA A 105 -0.39 -6.85 10.12
N LEU A 106 -0.66 -5.60 9.71
CA LEU A 106 -1.75 -5.32 8.77
C LEU A 106 -1.41 -5.75 7.34
N VAL A 107 -0.16 -5.51 6.90
CA VAL A 107 0.27 -5.94 5.57
C VAL A 107 0.31 -7.49 5.45
N MET A 108 0.32 -8.20 6.59
CA MET A 108 0.21 -9.65 6.69
C MET A 108 -1.25 -10.14 6.73
N LYS A 109 -2.18 -9.43 7.39
CA LYS A 109 -3.55 -9.94 7.63
C LYS A 109 -4.44 -9.99 6.38
N ARG A 110 -4.19 -9.15 5.36
CA ARG A 110 -4.95 -9.21 4.09
C ARG A 110 -4.48 -10.29 3.12
N ALA A 111 -3.28 -10.85 3.32
CA ALA A 111 -2.77 -12.00 2.56
C ALA A 111 -3.41 -13.32 2.99
N ALA A 112 -3.72 -13.47 4.28
CA ALA A 112 -4.23 -14.72 4.85
C ALA A 112 -5.68 -15.07 4.47
N ASN A 113 -6.48 -14.12 3.96
CA ASN A 113 -7.91 -14.33 3.68
C ASN A 113 -8.23 -14.77 2.23
N ARG A 114 -7.22 -15.20 1.45
CA ARG A 114 -7.46 -15.89 0.17
C ARG A 114 -6.56 -17.12 0.13
N GLY A 115 -7.19 -18.29 0.16
CA GLY A 115 -6.57 -19.58 0.39
C GLY A 115 -5.39 -19.87 -0.54
N ASN A 116 -4.19 -19.61 -0.06
CA ASN A 116 -2.96 -20.06 -0.66
C ASN A 116 -1.99 -20.48 0.43
N ASN A 117 -1.43 -21.69 0.27
CA ASN A 117 -0.45 -22.33 1.12
C ASN A 117 0.78 -21.44 1.33
N PHE A 118 0.86 -20.73 2.45
CA PHE A 118 2.15 -20.18 2.90
C PHE A 118 2.25 -20.33 4.42
N ILE A 119 3.32 -21.02 4.83
CA ILE A 119 3.71 -21.22 6.22
C ILE A 119 4.34 -19.91 6.70
N TYR A 120 3.88 -19.38 7.83
CA TYR A 120 4.46 -18.21 8.48
C TYR A 120 5.11 -18.64 9.79
N GLU A 121 6.38 -18.32 9.97
CA GLU A 121 7.09 -18.42 11.27
C GLU A 121 7.17 -17.03 11.91
N GLU A 122 6.69 -16.90 13.14
CA GLU A 122 6.93 -15.73 13.99
C GLU A 122 8.40 -15.67 14.39
N ILE A 123 9.02 -14.49 14.32
CA ILE A 123 10.30 -14.25 14.99
C ILE A 123 10.10 -13.11 16.00
N PRO A 124 10.46 -13.32 17.29
CA PRO A 124 10.16 -12.37 18.34
C PRO A 124 10.93 -11.07 18.16
N SER A 125 10.29 -9.96 18.48
CA SER A 125 10.95 -8.69 18.73
C SER A 125 12.09 -8.90 19.73
N LYS A 126 13.34 -8.65 19.31
CA LYS A 126 14.47 -8.52 20.22
C LYS A 126 15.11 -7.16 20.05
N ARG A 127 14.84 -6.33 21.07
CA ARG A 127 15.56 -5.17 21.62
C ARG A 127 15.87 -4.01 20.67
#